data_AF-A0A835MC29-F1
#
_entry.id   AF-A0A835MC29-F1
#
_cell.length_a   1.000
_cell.length_b   1.000
_cell.length_c   1.000
_cell.angle_alpha   90.00
_cell.angle_beta   90.00
_cell.angle_gamma   90.00
#
_symmetry.space_group_name_H-M   'P 1'
#
loop_
_entity.id
_entity.type
_entity.pdbx_description
1 polymer ?
#
loop_
_entity_poly.entity_id
_entity_poly.type
_entity_poly.pdbx_seq_one_letter_code
_entity_poly.pdbx_strand_id
1 'polypeptide(L)'
;MVFELSATLGPEVGLYLFRRVPHFRVLVCGGDGTVGWVLDTIDKQNFVSPPPVAILPAGTGNDLARVLSWGGGLGSVERQGGLCTVLSHIEHAAVTILDRWKITIGDQQGKHIQTPKFMNNYLGIGCDAKVALDIHNLREENPDKFYNQFMNKVLYAREGAKNIMDKTFADFPWQVRVVVDGLEVEVPEDAEGVLVANIGSYMGGVDLWQNEDDADDNFDPQSMHDKMLEVVSISGTWHLGKLQVGLSRARRLAQGQSIKIHLFAAFPVQVDGEPWFQQPCTLTISHHGQAFMLKRASEEPLGHAAAIITDVLESAETNKVITASQKRALLQEMALRLS
;
A
#
# COMPACT_ATOMS: atom_id res chain seq x y z
N MET A 1 -6.35 23.09 13.01
CA MET A 1 -6.27 24.05 11.89
C MET A 1 -6.39 23.26 10.60
N VAL A 2 -7.10 23.77 9.59
CA VAL A 2 -7.33 23.07 8.31
C VAL A 2 -6.55 23.78 7.23
N PHE A 3 -5.86 23.01 6.38
CA PHE A 3 -5.13 23.51 5.21
C PHE A 3 -5.69 22.81 3.97
N GLU A 4 -6.05 23.61 2.98
CA GLU A 4 -6.44 23.09 1.67
C GLU A 4 -5.17 22.75 0.87
N LEU A 5 -5.15 21.55 0.28
CA LEU A 5 -4.08 21.11 -0.61
C LEU A 5 -4.53 21.30 -2.06
N SER A 6 -3.72 21.99 -2.85
CA SER A 6 -3.98 22.24 -4.26
C SER A 6 -2.67 22.30 -5.04
N ALA A 7 -2.73 22.36 -6.37
CA ALA A 7 -1.53 22.50 -7.21
C ALA A 7 -0.67 23.73 -6.85
N THR A 8 -1.23 24.75 -6.18
CA THR A 8 -0.53 25.97 -5.78
C THR A 8 -0.20 26.02 -4.29
N LEU A 9 -0.88 25.22 -3.46
CA LEU A 9 -0.68 25.18 -2.02
C LEU A 9 -0.40 23.74 -1.57
N GLY A 10 0.86 23.45 -1.27
CA GLY A 10 1.27 22.15 -0.78
C GLY A 10 1.25 22.03 0.75
N PRO A 11 1.41 20.79 1.27
CA PRO A 11 1.39 20.52 2.70
C PRO A 11 2.56 21.18 3.46
N GLU A 12 3.57 21.68 2.75
CA GLU A 12 4.75 22.37 3.30
C GLU A 12 4.33 23.54 4.21
N VAL A 13 3.32 24.32 3.81
CA VAL A 13 2.89 25.51 4.55
C VAL A 13 2.37 25.12 5.93
N GLY A 14 1.49 24.12 5.98
CA GLY A 14 0.92 23.63 7.24
C GLY A 14 1.97 22.96 8.12
N LEU A 15 2.79 22.10 7.54
CA LEU A 15 3.86 21.39 8.27
C LEU A 15 4.90 22.37 8.83
N TYR A 16 5.29 23.38 8.06
CA TYR A 16 6.22 24.41 8.51
C TYR A 16 5.65 25.25 9.67
N LEU A 17 4.35 25.59 9.62
CA LEU A 17 3.70 26.35 10.69
C LEU A 17 3.71 25.59 12.03
N PHE A 18 3.45 24.28 11.98
CA PHE A 18 3.36 23.44 13.17
C PHE A 18 4.70 22.80 13.58
N ARG A 19 5.81 23.08 12.88
CA ARG A 19 7.11 22.44 13.14
C ARG A 19 7.66 22.57 14.55
N ARG A 20 7.22 23.60 15.30
CA ARG A 20 7.63 23.87 16.68
C ARG A 20 6.63 23.35 17.72
N VAL A 21 5.49 22.83 17.28
CA VAL A 21 4.49 22.26 18.17
C VAL A 21 4.92 20.83 18.48
N PRO A 22 5.14 20.46 19.75
CA PRO A 22 5.47 19.09 20.09
C PRO A 22 4.24 18.18 19.95
N HIS A 23 4.45 16.94 19.52
CA HIS A 23 3.43 15.87 19.50
C HIS A 23 2.13 16.17 18.73
N PHE A 24 2.18 17.05 17.72
CA PHE A 24 1.02 17.26 16.86
C PHE A 24 0.77 16.04 15.97
N ARG A 25 -0.49 15.82 15.61
CA ARG A 25 -0.95 14.76 14.72
C ARG A 25 -1.47 15.38 13.43
N VAL A 26 -1.30 14.69 12.31
CA VAL A 26 -1.78 15.14 11.00
C VAL A 26 -2.96 14.27 10.58
N LEU A 27 -4.06 14.89 10.19
CA LEU A 27 -5.19 14.21 9.53
C LEU A 27 -5.19 14.61 8.06
N VAL A 28 -5.05 13.62 7.18
CA VAL A 28 -5.11 13.81 5.73
C VAL A 28 -6.50 13.41 5.23
N CYS A 29 -7.22 14.37 4.67
CA CYS A 29 -8.52 14.15 4.04
C CYS A 29 -8.31 13.95 2.53
N GLY A 30 -8.29 12.71 2.06
CA GLY A 30 -7.95 12.42 0.67
C GLY A 30 -7.92 10.92 0.34
N GLY A 31 -7.34 10.59 -0.80
CA GLY A 31 -7.01 9.22 -1.19
C GLY A 31 -5.54 8.88 -0.94
N ASP A 32 -5.11 7.69 -1.36
CA ASP A 32 -3.75 7.20 -1.16
C ASP A 32 -2.68 8.15 -1.73
N GLY A 33 -2.90 8.72 -2.92
CA GLY A 33 -1.97 9.71 -3.51
C GLY A 33 -1.82 11.00 -2.69
N THR A 34 -2.89 11.49 -2.06
CA THR A 34 -2.83 12.66 -1.16
C THR A 34 -2.01 12.34 0.09
N VAL A 35 -2.17 11.12 0.63
CA VAL A 35 -1.38 10.66 1.78
C VAL A 35 0.09 10.55 1.40
N GLY A 36 0.41 9.94 0.24
CA GLY A 36 1.77 9.86 -0.28
C GLY A 36 2.45 11.22 -0.41
N TRP A 37 1.72 12.23 -0.93
CA TRP A 37 2.25 13.60 -1.01
C TRP A 37 2.58 14.20 0.35
N VAL A 38 1.70 14.03 1.35
CA VAL A 38 1.95 14.53 2.71
C VAL A 38 3.15 13.83 3.34
N LEU A 39 3.29 12.51 3.15
CA LEU A 39 4.43 11.74 3.65
C LEU A 39 5.75 12.19 3.01
N ASP A 40 5.77 12.39 1.69
CA ASP A 40 6.92 12.94 0.97
C ASP A 40 7.35 14.30 1.52
N THR A 41 6.40 15.15 1.87
CA THR A 41 6.71 16.46 2.43
C THR A 41 7.18 16.35 3.87
N ILE A 42 6.64 15.45 4.69
CA ILE A 42 7.13 15.20 6.06
C ILE A 42 8.60 14.76 6.02
N ASP A 43 8.96 13.84 5.12
CA ASP A 43 10.34 13.36 4.96
C ASP A 43 11.31 14.50 4.60
N LYS A 44 10.89 15.41 3.71
CA LYS A 44 11.71 16.55 3.27
C LYS A 44 11.95 17.59 4.37
N GLN A 45 11.09 17.65 5.38
CA GLN A 45 11.16 18.66 6.46
C GLN A 45 12.12 18.27 7.59
N ASN A 46 12.69 17.05 7.59
CA ASN A 46 13.68 16.58 8.57
C ASN A 46 13.26 16.83 10.03
N PHE A 47 12.02 16.48 10.37
CA PHE A 47 11.52 16.57 11.74
C PHE A 47 12.38 15.72 12.69
N VAL A 48 12.70 16.26 13.88
CA VAL A 48 13.35 15.47 14.95
C VAL A 48 12.43 14.34 15.42
N SER A 49 11.12 14.62 15.46
CA SER A 49 10.05 13.65 15.72
C SER A 49 8.97 13.87 14.67
N PRO A 50 8.94 13.11 13.56
CA PRO A 50 7.92 13.24 12.54
C PRO A 50 6.51 13.02 13.11
N PRO A 51 5.51 13.82 12.72
CA PRO A 51 4.16 13.68 13.24
C PRO A 51 3.48 12.42 12.65
N PRO A 52 2.71 11.66 13.45
CA PRO A 52 1.97 10.52 12.92
C PRO A 52 0.76 10.99 12.09
N VAL A 53 0.45 10.23 11.04
CA VAL A 53 -0.58 10.58 10.06
C VAL A 53 -1.81 9.67 10.15
N ALA A 54 -3.00 10.26 10.34
CA ALA A 54 -4.30 9.61 10.18
C ALA A 54 -4.90 9.93 8.80
N ILE A 55 -5.82 9.09 8.33
CA ILE A 55 -6.47 9.23 7.03
C ILE A 55 -7.98 9.34 7.21
N LEU A 56 -8.58 10.37 6.63
CA LEU A 56 -10.01 10.44 6.36
C LEU A 56 -10.23 10.00 4.90
N PRO A 57 -10.79 8.80 4.64
CA PRO A 57 -10.80 8.16 3.32
C PRO A 57 -11.81 8.84 2.39
N ALA A 58 -11.33 9.83 1.63
CA ALA A 58 -12.13 10.58 0.65
C ALA A 58 -11.80 10.18 -0.81
N GLY A 59 -10.80 9.32 -1.03
CA GLY A 59 -10.42 8.81 -2.35
C GLY A 59 -11.28 7.64 -2.84
N THR A 60 -10.94 7.08 -4.01
CA THR A 60 -11.67 5.96 -4.63
C THR A 60 -11.19 4.59 -4.11
N GLY A 61 -9.86 4.38 -4.11
CA GLY A 61 -9.17 3.19 -3.60
C GLY A 61 -9.25 3.15 -2.08
N ASN A 62 -8.45 3.97 -1.38
CA ASN A 62 -8.31 4.08 0.08
C ASN A 62 -7.76 2.81 0.73
N ASP A 63 -6.85 2.12 0.04
CA ASP A 63 -6.30 0.85 0.51
C ASP A 63 -5.47 1.03 1.79
N LEU A 64 -4.66 2.09 1.88
CA LEU A 64 -3.90 2.38 3.09
C LEU A 64 -4.82 2.70 4.29
N ALA A 65 -5.94 3.39 4.04
CA ALA A 65 -6.94 3.68 5.06
C ALA A 65 -7.64 2.42 5.59
N ARG A 66 -7.84 1.40 4.73
CA ARG A 66 -8.39 0.10 5.16
C ARG A 66 -7.44 -0.64 6.08
N VAL A 67 -6.17 -0.72 5.71
CA VAL A 67 -5.13 -1.38 6.52
C VAL A 67 -4.96 -0.70 7.87
N LEU A 68 -5.06 0.64 7.90
CA LEU A 68 -5.07 1.43 9.13
C LEU A 68 -6.42 1.47 9.88
N SER A 69 -7.40 0.68 9.41
CA SER A 69 -8.72 0.53 10.02
C SER A 69 -9.59 1.79 10.04
N TRP A 70 -9.30 2.79 9.20
CA TRP A 70 -10.13 3.99 9.00
C TRP A 70 -11.30 3.76 8.03
N GLY A 71 -11.26 2.65 7.28
CA GLY A 71 -12.33 2.23 6.39
C GLY A 71 -12.13 2.65 4.93
N GLY A 72 -13.11 2.30 4.09
CA GLY A 72 -12.98 2.40 2.64
C GLY A 72 -13.58 3.64 1.98
N GLY A 73 -14.21 4.54 2.73
CA GLY A 73 -14.82 5.76 2.18
C GLY A 73 -15.61 6.56 3.20
N LEU A 74 -16.14 7.71 2.79
CA LEU A 74 -16.88 8.61 3.69
C LEU A 74 -18.17 7.97 4.26
N GLY A 75 -18.79 7.05 3.52
CA GLY A 75 -19.97 6.32 4.01
C GLY A 75 -19.70 5.39 5.19
N SER A 76 -18.45 4.99 5.47
CA SER A 76 -18.12 4.33 6.76
C SER A 76 -17.99 5.34 7.90
N VAL A 77 -17.53 6.55 7.61
CA VAL A 77 -17.42 7.64 8.60
C VAL A 77 -18.78 8.13 9.06
N GLU A 78 -19.72 8.33 8.14
CA GLU A 78 -21.09 8.75 8.47
C GLU A 78 -21.81 7.72 9.34
N ARG A 79 -21.68 6.42 9.02
CA ARG A 79 -22.26 5.32 9.81
C ARG A 79 -21.65 5.20 11.22
N GLN A 80 -20.42 5.68 11.41
CA GLN A 80 -19.70 5.65 12.69
C GLN A 80 -19.96 6.89 13.56
N GLY A 81 -20.96 7.72 13.24
CA GLY A 81 -21.29 8.92 14.03
C GLY A 81 -20.62 10.21 13.54
N GLY A 82 -20.05 10.20 12.34
CA GLY A 82 -19.55 11.38 11.65
C GLY A 82 -18.17 11.87 12.12
N LEU A 83 -17.85 13.11 11.76
CA LEU A 83 -16.50 13.67 11.93
C LEU A 83 -16.05 13.75 13.39
N CYS A 84 -16.95 14.08 14.32
CA CYS A 84 -16.61 14.18 15.74
C CYS A 84 -16.12 12.83 16.29
N THR A 85 -16.76 11.73 15.89
CA THR A 85 -16.33 10.39 16.29
C THR A 85 -14.98 10.02 15.68
N VAL A 86 -14.74 10.38 14.42
CA VAL A 86 -13.42 10.18 13.79
C VAL A 86 -12.32 10.95 14.52
N LEU A 87 -12.57 12.21 14.90
CA LEU A 87 -11.60 13.00 15.66
C LEU A 87 -11.32 12.38 17.04
N SER A 88 -12.34 11.88 17.72
CA SER A 88 -12.18 11.11 18.98
C SER A 88 -11.35 9.84 18.78
N HIS A 89 -11.61 9.07 17.72
CA HIS A 89 -10.82 7.90 17.37
C HIS A 89 -9.36 8.26 17.03
N ILE A 90 -9.12 9.38 16.36
CA ILE A 90 -7.76 9.86 16.05
C ILE A 90 -7.01 10.24 17.32
N GLU A 91 -7.68 10.80 18.32
CA GLU A 91 -7.09 11.11 19.63
C GLU A 91 -6.61 9.85 20.36
N HIS A 92 -7.35 8.75 20.24
CA HIS A 92 -7.06 7.47 20.89
C HIS A 92 -6.36 6.44 19.99
N ALA A 93 -6.00 6.81 18.76
CA ALA A 93 -5.39 5.90 17.80
C ALA A 93 -3.97 5.47 18.24
N ALA A 94 -3.62 4.22 17.93
CA ALA A 94 -2.26 3.73 18.07
C ALA A 94 -1.37 4.32 16.98
N VAL A 95 -0.13 4.62 17.35
CA VAL A 95 0.92 4.88 16.38
C VAL A 95 1.43 3.53 15.86
N THR A 96 1.44 3.37 14.55
CA THR A 96 2.06 2.26 13.84
C THR A 96 3.07 2.79 12.83
N ILE A 97 3.84 1.89 12.23
CA ILE A 97 4.88 2.20 11.25
C ILE A 97 4.41 1.76 9.87
N LEU A 98 4.79 2.52 8.84
CA LEU A 98 4.63 2.19 7.44
C LEU A 98 5.99 2.25 6.77
N ASP A 99 6.43 1.13 6.20
CA ASP A 99 7.60 1.10 5.33
C ASP A 99 7.31 1.85 4.04
N ARG A 100 8.30 2.62 3.62
CA ARG A 100 8.26 3.40 2.40
C ARG A 100 9.38 2.92 1.50
N TRP A 101 9.09 2.83 0.23
CA TRP A 101 9.93 2.16 -0.74
C TRP A 101 10.35 3.13 -1.84
N LYS A 102 11.62 3.07 -2.22
CA LYS A 102 12.17 3.87 -3.31
C LYS A 102 12.26 2.99 -4.55
N ILE A 103 11.74 3.50 -5.65
CA ILE A 103 11.76 2.87 -6.96
C ILE A 103 12.70 3.68 -7.84
N THR A 104 13.80 3.06 -8.27
CA THR A 104 14.71 3.64 -9.25
C THR A 104 14.51 2.99 -10.60
N ILE A 105 14.44 3.82 -11.64
CA ILE A 105 14.28 3.38 -13.02
C ILE A 105 15.60 3.60 -13.73
N GLY A 106 16.26 2.50 -14.11
CA GLY A 106 17.53 2.50 -14.83
C GLY A 106 17.42 1.87 -16.22
N ASP A 107 18.38 2.17 -17.09
CA ASP A 107 18.58 1.40 -18.31
C ASP A 107 19.12 -0.01 -18.00
N GLN A 108 19.35 -0.82 -19.04
CA GLN A 108 19.91 -2.16 -18.87
C GLN A 108 21.38 -2.17 -18.41
N GLN A 109 22.06 -1.02 -18.42
CA GLN A 109 23.43 -0.83 -17.92
C GLN A 109 23.45 -0.28 -16.49
N GLY A 110 22.28 -0.05 -15.87
CA GLY A 110 22.14 0.45 -14.50
C GLY A 110 22.23 1.98 -14.37
N LYS A 111 22.26 2.73 -15.48
CA LYS A 111 22.24 4.19 -15.42
C LYS A 111 20.82 4.68 -15.20
N HIS A 112 20.62 5.57 -14.21
CA HIS A 112 19.33 6.17 -13.95
C HIS A 112 18.82 6.97 -15.15
N ILE A 113 17.60 6.65 -15.61
CA ILE A 113 16.95 7.30 -16.75
C ILE A 113 15.80 8.21 -16.34
N GLN A 114 15.23 8.04 -15.15
CA GLN A 114 14.16 8.87 -14.62
C GLN A 114 14.39 9.19 -13.14
N THR A 115 13.71 10.23 -12.65
CA THR A 115 13.68 10.55 -11.22
C THR A 115 13.12 9.39 -10.42
N PRO A 116 13.69 9.06 -9.25
CA PRO A 116 13.13 8.03 -8.39
C PRO A 116 11.68 8.33 -8.02
N LYS A 117 10.87 7.28 -7.94
CA LYS A 117 9.50 7.33 -7.41
C LYS A 117 9.49 6.73 -6.01
N PHE A 118 8.49 7.07 -5.22
CA PHE A 118 8.27 6.51 -3.89
C PHE A 118 6.94 5.77 -3.85
N MET A 119 6.93 4.65 -3.16
CA MET A 119 5.79 3.73 -3.05
C MET A 119 5.50 3.47 -1.58
N ASN A 120 4.23 3.52 -1.23
CA ASN A 120 3.73 3.25 0.11
C ASN A 120 2.83 2.01 0.12
N ASN A 121 2.13 1.73 -0.98
CA ASN A 121 1.15 0.65 -1.04
C ASN A 121 1.62 -0.47 -1.96
N TYR A 122 1.79 -0.20 -3.26
CA TYR A 122 2.09 -1.23 -4.24
C TYR A 122 2.55 -0.65 -5.59
N LEU A 123 3.27 -1.49 -6.34
CA LEU A 123 3.64 -1.29 -7.74
C LEU A 123 3.04 -2.43 -8.58
N GLY A 124 2.42 -2.09 -9.70
CA GLY A 124 1.86 -3.08 -10.65
C GLY A 124 2.42 -2.88 -12.05
N ILE A 125 2.57 -3.97 -12.79
CA ILE A 125 3.03 -4.00 -14.19
C ILE A 125 2.15 -4.97 -14.97
N GLY A 126 1.67 -4.55 -16.13
CA GLY A 126 0.87 -5.39 -17.02
C GLY A 126 -0.63 -5.12 -16.91
N CYS A 127 -1.45 -6.18 -16.86
CA CYS A 127 -2.90 -6.06 -16.99
C CYS A 127 -3.56 -5.15 -15.93
N ASP A 128 -3.04 -5.14 -14.70
CA ASP A 128 -3.57 -4.33 -13.62
C ASP A 128 -3.26 -2.84 -13.82
N ALA A 129 -2.00 -2.53 -14.16
CA ALA A 129 -1.55 -1.19 -14.49
C ALA A 129 -2.23 -0.65 -15.74
N LYS A 130 -2.60 -1.51 -16.70
CA LYS A 130 -3.37 -1.13 -17.88
C LYS A 130 -4.75 -0.59 -17.51
N VAL A 131 -5.45 -1.25 -16.59
CA VAL A 131 -6.76 -0.77 -16.12
C VAL A 131 -6.62 0.59 -15.42
N ALA A 132 -5.59 0.76 -14.60
CA ALA A 132 -5.29 2.05 -13.98
C ALA A 132 -5.01 3.14 -15.03
N LEU A 133 -4.20 2.83 -16.06
CA LEU A 133 -3.85 3.73 -17.15
C LEU A 133 -5.08 4.15 -17.98
N ASP A 134 -5.95 3.20 -18.32
CA ASP A 134 -7.17 3.49 -19.09
C ASP A 134 -8.11 4.40 -18.31
N ILE A 135 -8.25 4.18 -17.00
CA ILE A 135 -9.05 5.05 -16.15
C ILE A 135 -8.42 6.43 -16.01
N HIS A 136 -7.10 6.52 -15.90
CA HIS A 136 -6.39 7.80 -15.84
C HIS A 136 -6.63 8.61 -17.12
N ASN A 137 -6.44 8.01 -18.30
CA ASN A 137 -6.70 8.67 -19.58
C ASN A 137 -8.18 9.10 -19.70
N LEU A 138 -9.12 8.22 -19.31
CA LEU A 138 -10.55 8.55 -19.32
C LEU A 138 -10.87 9.74 -18.40
N ARG A 139 -10.18 9.83 -17.27
CA ARG A 139 -10.33 10.94 -16.30
C ARG A 139 -9.78 12.24 -16.85
N GLU A 140 -8.64 12.21 -17.53
CA GLU A 140 -8.09 13.40 -18.19
C GLU A 140 -9.00 13.89 -19.33
N GLU A 141 -9.55 12.96 -20.12
CA GLU A 141 -10.46 13.29 -21.22
C GLU A 141 -11.84 13.75 -20.75
N ASN A 142 -12.35 13.23 -19.63
CA ASN A 142 -13.71 13.44 -19.16
C ASN A 142 -13.78 13.68 -17.64
N PRO A 143 -13.22 14.79 -17.12
CA PRO A 143 -13.14 15.04 -15.68
C PRO A 143 -14.51 15.07 -15.00
N ASP A 144 -15.54 15.56 -15.69
CA ASP A 144 -16.92 15.66 -15.18
C ASP A 144 -17.55 14.30 -14.86
N LYS A 145 -17.03 13.19 -15.41
CA LYS A 145 -17.51 11.83 -15.09
C LYS A 145 -16.99 11.34 -13.73
N PHE A 146 -15.95 11.98 -13.18
CA PHE A 146 -15.26 11.58 -11.96
C PHE A 146 -15.62 12.46 -10.75
N TYR A 147 -16.91 12.66 -10.52
CA TYR A 147 -17.40 13.62 -9.51
C TYR A 147 -17.71 13.01 -8.14
N ASN A 148 -17.84 11.69 -8.03
CA ASN A 148 -18.07 11.04 -6.73
C ASN A 148 -17.44 9.64 -6.64
N GLN A 149 -17.15 9.19 -5.41
CA GLN A 149 -16.45 7.94 -5.13
C GLN A 149 -17.17 6.70 -5.73
N PHE A 150 -18.49 6.66 -5.65
CA PHE A 150 -19.29 5.54 -6.14
C PHE A 150 -19.21 5.43 -7.67
N MET A 151 -19.40 6.53 -8.37
CA MET A 151 -19.31 6.60 -9.83
C MET A 151 -17.92 6.28 -10.32
N ASN A 152 -16.88 6.72 -9.60
CA ASN A 152 -15.51 6.33 -9.90
C ASN A 152 -15.37 4.80 -9.85
N LYS A 153 -15.83 4.14 -8.77
CA LYS A 153 -15.79 2.66 -8.67
C LYS A 153 -16.54 1.97 -9.81
N VAL A 154 -17.69 2.50 -10.22
CA VAL A 154 -18.45 1.97 -11.37
C VAL A 154 -17.65 2.11 -12.68
N LEU A 155 -16.96 3.23 -12.90
CA LEU A 155 -16.10 3.42 -14.06
C LEU A 155 -14.93 2.44 -14.05
N TYR A 156 -14.25 2.27 -12.90
CA TYR A 156 -13.19 1.26 -12.73
C TYR A 156 -13.68 -0.15 -13.08
N ALA A 157 -14.85 -0.55 -12.57
CA ALA A 157 -15.45 -1.84 -12.88
C ALA A 157 -15.77 -1.97 -14.38
N ARG A 158 -16.28 -0.90 -15.00
CA ARG A 158 -16.62 -0.90 -16.44
C ARG A 158 -15.39 -1.01 -17.33
N GLU A 159 -14.34 -0.24 -17.08
CA GLU A 159 -13.11 -0.31 -17.89
C GLU A 159 -12.35 -1.62 -17.65
N GLY A 160 -12.31 -2.09 -16.40
CA GLY A 160 -11.81 -3.44 -16.09
C GLY A 160 -12.56 -4.51 -16.88
N ALA A 161 -13.89 -4.40 -16.98
CA ALA A 161 -14.74 -5.35 -17.71
C ALA A 161 -14.55 -5.35 -19.23
N LYS A 162 -14.23 -4.21 -19.85
CA LYS A 162 -13.97 -4.14 -21.31
C LYS A 162 -12.77 -4.99 -21.71
N ASN A 163 -11.75 -5.00 -20.86
CA ASN A 163 -10.49 -5.67 -21.13
C ASN A 163 -10.49 -7.15 -20.70
N ILE A 164 -11.62 -7.72 -20.22
CA ILE A 164 -11.72 -9.12 -19.74
C ILE A 164 -11.45 -10.15 -20.84
N MET A 165 -11.75 -9.82 -22.10
CA MET A 165 -11.62 -10.75 -23.23
C MET A 165 -10.31 -10.59 -24.02
N ASP A 166 -9.54 -9.53 -23.75
CA ASP A 166 -8.31 -9.24 -24.47
C ASP A 166 -7.12 -9.89 -23.75
N LYS A 167 -6.48 -10.88 -24.38
CA LYS A 167 -5.15 -11.38 -23.97
C LYS A 167 -4.07 -10.38 -24.36
N THR A 168 -4.15 -9.15 -23.86
CA THR A 168 -3.29 -8.03 -24.29
C THR A 168 -1.81 -8.30 -24.00
N PHE A 169 -1.51 -9.15 -23.01
CA PHE A 169 -0.17 -9.38 -22.50
C PHE A 169 0.23 -10.86 -22.55
N ALA A 170 -0.20 -11.60 -23.57
CA ALA A 170 0.12 -13.02 -23.70
C ALA A 170 1.63 -13.32 -23.66
N ASP A 171 2.47 -12.43 -24.20
CA ASP A 171 3.93 -12.59 -24.21
C ASP A 171 4.63 -12.07 -22.94
N PHE A 172 3.88 -11.62 -21.92
CA PHE A 172 4.40 -10.98 -20.71
C PHE A 172 5.48 -11.81 -19.98
N PRO A 173 5.31 -13.13 -19.76
CA PRO A 173 6.30 -13.93 -19.02
C PRO A 173 7.68 -13.95 -19.68
N TRP A 174 7.75 -13.82 -21.00
CA TRP A 174 9.02 -13.80 -21.74
C TRP A 174 9.65 -12.40 -21.82
N GLN A 175 8.91 -11.36 -21.44
CA GLN A 175 9.32 -9.96 -21.53
C GLN A 175 9.59 -9.33 -20.16
N VAL A 176 9.41 -10.10 -19.07
CA VAL A 176 9.62 -9.65 -17.69
C VAL A 176 10.47 -10.68 -16.94
N ARG A 177 11.51 -10.21 -16.25
CA ARG A 177 12.25 -11.02 -15.27
C ARG A 177 12.19 -10.37 -13.91
N VAL A 178 11.89 -11.17 -12.89
CA VAL A 178 11.81 -10.73 -11.51
C VAL A 178 12.96 -11.33 -10.73
N VAL A 179 13.67 -10.51 -9.97
CA VAL A 179 14.74 -10.92 -9.07
C VAL A 179 14.42 -10.39 -7.68
N VAL A 180 14.38 -11.26 -6.68
CA VAL A 180 14.08 -10.94 -5.29
C VAL A 180 15.29 -11.34 -4.44
N ASP A 181 15.87 -10.37 -3.74
CA ASP A 181 17.07 -10.56 -2.91
C ASP A 181 18.24 -11.25 -3.64
N GLY A 182 18.36 -10.97 -4.94
CA GLY A 182 19.39 -11.53 -5.80
C GLY A 182 19.07 -12.90 -6.42
N LEU A 183 17.92 -13.49 -6.09
CA LEU A 183 17.43 -14.75 -6.66
C LEU A 183 16.40 -14.48 -7.75
N GLU A 184 16.59 -15.07 -8.93
CA GLU A 184 15.60 -14.99 -10.01
C GLU A 184 14.35 -15.80 -9.64
N VAL A 185 13.19 -15.18 -9.79
CA VAL A 185 11.88 -15.75 -9.48
C VAL A 185 11.17 -16.06 -10.79
N GLU A 186 10.67 -17.28 -10.91
CA GLU A 186 9.95 -17.74 -12.10
C GLU A 186 8.60 -17.02 -12.22
N VAL A 187 8.41 -16.31 -13.34
CA VAL A 187 7.13 -15.71 -13.69
C VAL A 187 6.29 -16.77 -14.43
N PRO A 188 5.08 -17.12 -13.94
CA PRO A 188 4.25 -18.15 -14.56
C PRO A 188 3.93 -17.86 -16.03
N GLU A 189 3.83 -18.91 -16.86
CA GLU A 189 3.52 -18.80 -18.29
C GLU A 189 2.13 -18.18 -18.58
N ASP A 190 1.21 -18.22 -17.62
CA ASP A 190 -0.11 -17.62 -17.72
C ASP A 190 -0.17 -16.20 -17.13
N ALA A 191 0.94 -15.67 -16.61
CA ALA A 191 0.97 -14.34 -16.02
C ALA A 191 0.84 -13.25 -17.09
N GLU A 192 -0.10 -12.33 -16.87
CA GLU A 192 -0.27 -11.11 -17.66
C GLU A 192 0.10 -9.85 -16.86
N GLY A 193 0.56 -10.04 -15.62
CA GLY A 193 1.02 -8.98 -14.75
C GLY A 193 1.76 -9.48 -13.52
N VAL A 194 2.60 -8.61 -12.97
CA VAL A 194 3.30 -8.80 -11.69
C VAL A 194 3.01 -7.60 -10.81
N LEU A 195 2.74 -7.88 -9.54
CA LEU A 195 2.46 -6.87 -8.53
C LEU A 195 3.41 -7.06 -7.34
N VAL A 196 3.93 -5.95 -6.85
CA VAL A 196 4.77 -5.85 -5.66
C VAL A 196 4.00 -5.05 -4.62
N ALA A 197 3.64 -5.67 -3.50
CA ALA A 197 2.83 -5.09 -2.44
C ALA A 197 3.65 -4.87 -1.16
N ASN A 198 3.33 -3.77 -0.47
CA ASN A 198 3.79 -3.47 0.89
C ASN A 198 2.63 -3.59 1.92
N ILE A 199 1.38 -3.51 1.46
CA ILE A 199 0.21 -3.52 2.33
C ILE A 199 -0.77 -4.63 1.92
N GLY A 200 -1.47 -5.20 2.90
CA GLY A 200 -2.52 -6.21 2.71
C GLY A 200 -3.86 -5.65 2.24
N SER A 201 -3.84 -4.72 1.29
CA SER A 201 -5.05 -4.20 0.65
C SER A 201 -4.73 -3.71 -0.76
N TYR A 202 -5.46 -4.25 -1.72
CA TYR A 202 -5.38 -3.89 -3.13
C TYR A 202 -6.77 -3.71 -3.74
N MET A 203 -6.92 -2.86 -4.76
CA MET A 203 -8.19 -2.64 -5.47
C MET A 203 -9.40 -2.37 -4.54
N GLY A 204 -9.15 -1.67 -3.44
CA GLY A 204 -10.19 -1.32 -2.49
C GLY A 204 -10.56 -2.43 -1.50
N GLY A 205 -9.59 -3.23 -1.07
CA GLY A 205 -9.72 -4.17 0.05
C GLY A 205 -9.46 -5.65 -0.25
N VAL A 206 -8.97 -5.98 -1.45
CA VAL A 206 -8.57 -7.35 -1.80
C VAL A 206 -7.24 -7.67 -1.13
N ASP A 207 -7.19 -8.76 -0.38
CA ASP A 207 -5.94 -9.32 0.14
C ASP A 207 -5.34 -10.25 -0.93
N LEU A 208 -4.14 -9.90 -1.41
CA LEU A 208 -3.44 -10.67 -2.45
C LEU A 208 -2.49 -11.73 -1.87
N TRP A 209 -2.17 -11.65 -0.57
CA TRP A 209 -1.18 -12.51 0.06
C TRP A 209 -1.81 -13.61 0.93
N GLN A 210 -3.01 -13.38 1.48
CA GLN A 210 -3.72 -14.42 2.21
C GLN A 210 -4.09 -15.60 1.32
N ASN A 211 -3.59 -16.77 1.67
CA ASN A 211 -4.07 -18.04 1.17
C ASN A 211 -4.41 -18.96 2.36
N GLU A 212 -5.68 -19.36 2.48
CA GLU A 212 -6.14 -20.23 3.57
C GLU A 212 -5.87 -21.73 3.28
N ASP A 213 -5.54 -22.05 2.02
CA ASP A 213 -5.45 -23.44 1.54
C ASP A 213 -4.03 -24.03 1.54
N ASP A 214 -2.98 -23.23 1.80
CA ASP A 214 -1.58 -23.69 1.69
C ASP A 214 -0.89 -23.76 3.05
N ALA A 215 -0.89 -24.95 3.64
CA ALA A 215 -0.14 -25.27 4.85
C ALA A 215 1.37 -25.50 4.62
N ASP A 216 1.88 -25.24 3.42
CA ASP A 216 3.18 -25.75 2.94
C ASP A 216 4.03 -24.76 2.14
N ASP A 217 3.70 -23.45 2.16
CA ASP A 217 4.64 -22.44 1.66
C ASP A 217 5.40 -21.73 2.79
N ASN A 218 6.70 -21.54 2.58
CA ASN A 218 7.62 -20.94 3.54
C ASN A 218 7.56 -19.40 3.50
N PHE A 219 6.37 -18.82 3.31
CA PHE A 219 6.17 -17.37 3.28
C PHE A 219 5.70 -16.86 4.62
N ASP A 220 6.27 -15.73 5.07
CA ASP A 220 5.82 -15.08 6.29
C ASP A 220 4.51 -14.31 6.03
N PRO A 221 3.71 -14.05 7.09
CA PRO A 221 2.56 -13.16 6.98
C PRO A 221 2.97 -11.77 6.49
N GLN A 222 2.16 -11.18 5.61
CA GLN A 222 2.41 -9.83 5.10
C GLN A 222 2.31 -8.79 6.21
N SER A 223 3.28 -7.87 6.24
CA SER A 223 3.29 -6.73 7.15
C SER A 223 3.75 -5.47 6.42
N MET A 224 3.22 -4.32 6.83
CA MET A 224 3.58 -3.02 6.25
C MET A 224 4.77 -2.35 6.96
N HIS A 225 5.47 -3.05 7.86
CA HIS A 225 6.52 -2.48 8.71
C HIS A 225 7.67 -3.46 9.02
N ASP A 226 7.76 -4.57 8.29
CA ASP A 226 8.79 -5.60 8.43
C ASP A 226 9.97 -5.45 7.46
N LYS A 227 9.92 -4.44 6.59
CA LYS A 227 10.87 -4.15 5.50
C LYS A 227 10.93 -5.25 4.45
N MET A 228 9.83 -5.96 4.25
CA MET A 228 9.65 -6.95 3.21
C MET A 228 8.60 -6.48 2.21
N LEU A 229 8.67 -7.00 0.99
CA LEU A 229 7.67 -6.81 -0.05
C LEU A 229 7.19 -8.16 -0.55
N GLU A 230 5.90 -8.24 -0.82
CA GLU A 230 5.24 -9.40 -1.38
C GLU A 230 5.15 -9.28 -2.89
N VAL A 231 5.61 -10.30 -3.62
CA VAL A 231 5.52 -10.36 -5.07
C VAL A 231 4.49 -11.40 -5.47
N VAL A 232 3.50 -10.99 -6.26
CA VAL A 232 2.43 -11.87 -6.77
C VAL A 232 2.28 -11.74 -8.29
N SER A 233 1.81 -12.81 -8.95
CA SER A 233 1.44 -12.78 -10.37
C SER A 233 -0.07 -12.75 -10.56
N ILE A 234 -0.49 -12.12 -11.65
CA ILE A 234 -1.88 -12.01 -12.07
C ILE A 234 -2.05 -12.53 -13.49
N SER A 235 -2.88 -13.55 -13.69
CA SER A 235 -3.17 -14.16 -14.99
C SER A 235 -4.22 -13.42 -15.86
N GLY A 236 -4.26 -12.09 -15.80
CA GLY A 236 -5.13 -11.24 -16.62
C GLY A 236 -6.31 -10.59 -15.89
N THR A 237 -7.09 -9.81 -16.64
CA THR A 237 -8.22 -8.99 -16.16
C THR A 237 -9.41 -9.83 -15.67
N TRP A 238 -9.68 -10.98 -16.27
CA TRP A 238 -10.67 -11.93 -15.73
C TRP A 238 -10.26 -12.44 -14.35
N HIS A 239 -8.97 -12.74 -14.18
CA HIS A 239 -8.43 -13.15 -12.89
C HIS A 239 -8.60 -12.04 -11.85
N LEU A 240 -8.23 -10.79 -12.18
CA LEU A 240 -8.47 -9.61 -11.34
C LEU A 240 -9.94 -9.44 -10.94
N GLY A 241 -10.87 -9.62 -11.88
CA GLY A 241 -12.30 -9.55 -11.60
C GLY A 241 -12.74 -10.59 -10.57
N LYS A 242 -12.26 -11.84 -10.71
CA LYS A 242 -12.54 -12.91 -9.72
C LYS A 242 -11.91 -12.62 -8.36
N LEU A 243 -10.70 -12.05 -8.31
CA LEU A 243 -10.05 -11.64 -7.05
C LEU A 243 -10.93 -10.63 -6.29
N GLN A 244 -11.46 -9.63 -7.00
CA GLN A 244 -12.28 -8.57 -6.42
C GLN A 244 -13.58 -9.09 -5.77
N VAL A 245 -14.13 -10.19 -6.28
CA VAL A 245 -15.36 -10.82 -5.73
C VAL A 245 -15.07 -12.04 -4.85
N GLY A 246 -13.79 -12.34 -4.56
CA GLY A 246 -13.39 -13.47 -3.71
C GLY A 246 -13.56 -14.86 -4.35
N LEU A 247 -13.61 -14.93 -5.69
CA LEU A 247 -13.72 -16.19 -6.46
C LEU A 247 -12.38 -16.70 -6.98
N SER A 248 -11.27 -16.03 -6.65
CA SER A 248 -9.91 -16.45 -6.98
C SER A 248 -8.93 -15.95 -5.94
N ARG A 249 -7.68 -16.43 -6.00
CA ARG A 249 -6.55 -15.99 -5.16
C ARG A 249 -5.39 -15.60 -6.07
N ALA A 250 -4.61 -14.59 -5.68
CA ALA A 250 -3.41 -14.23 -6.42
C ALA A 250 -2.35 -15.30 -6.15
N ARG A 251 -1.46 -15.52 -7.13
CA ARG A 251 -0.38 -16.50 -6.97
C ARG A 251 0.82 -15.81 -6.35
N ARG A 252 1.18 -16.23 -5.14
CA ARG A 252 2.39 -15.78 -4.44
C ARG A 252 3.64 -16.28 -5.18
N LEU A 253 4.58 -15.38 -5.45
CA LEU A 253 5.83 -15.70 -6.16
C LEU A 253 7.03 -15.66 -5.21
N ALA A 254 7.14 -14.59 -4.42
CA ALA A 254 8.29 -14.37 -3.54
C ALA A 254 7.99 -13.30 -2.48
N GLN A 255 8.79 -13.28 -1.42
CA GLN A 255 8.83 -12.23 -0.41
C GLN A 255 10.29 -11.81 -0.22
N GLY A 256 10.58 -10.50 -0.16
CA GLY A 256 11.98 -10.04 -0.02
C GLY A 256 12.17 -8.55 0.20
N GLN A 257 13.40 -8.14 0.50
CA GLN A 257 13.77 -6.75 0.85
C GLN A 257 14.22 -5.92 -0.35
N SER A 258 14.64 -6.57 -1.44
CA SER A 258 15.09 -5.91 -2.66
C SER A 258 14.49 -6.59 -3.87
N ILE A 259 13.65 -5.85 -4.60
CA ILE A 259 12.98 -6.35 -5.79
C ILE A 259 13.58 -5.66 -7.01
N LYS A 260 13.99 -6.43 -8.00
CA LYS A 260 14.43 -5.93 -9.30
C LYS A 260 13.60 -6.56 -10.40
N ILE A 261 13.00 -5.72 -11.23
CA ILE A 261 12.18 -6.15 -12.36
C ILE A 261 12.80 -5.62 -13.64
N HIS A 262 13.22 -6.53 -14.52
CA HIS A 262 13.71 -6.21 -15.85
C HIS A 262 12.58 -6.29 -16.85
N LEU A 263 12.34 -5.20 -17.57
CA LEU A 263 11.36 -5.09 -18.63
C LEU A 263 12.09 -5.06 -19.98
N PHE A 264 11.81 -6.05 -20.83
CA PHE A 264 12.39 -6.17 -22.18
C PHE A 264 11.50 -5.55 -23.27
N ALA A 265 10.22 -5.34 -22.96
CA ALA A 265 9.27 -4.60 -23.79
C ALA A 265 8.68 -3.41 -23.02
N ALA A 266 7.94 -2.57 -23.73
CA ALA A 266 7.21 -1.47 -23.10
C ALA A 266 5.92 -1.98 -22.45
N PHE A 267 5.65 -1.57 -21.21
CA PHE A 267 4.49 -2.01 -20.45
C PHE A 267 3.81 -0.85 -19.71
N PRO A 268 2.50 -0.91 -19.49
CA PRO A 268 1.87 -0.07 -18.48
C PRO A 268 2.40 -0.45 -17.09
N VAL A 269 2.73 0.56 -16.30
CA VAL A 269 3.19 0.46 -14.92
C VAL A 269 2.36 1.42 -14.08
N GLN A 270 2.06 1.06 -12.84
CA GLN A 270 1.44 1.96 -11.87
C GLN A 270 2.13 1.85 -10.51
N VAL A 271 2.18 2.96 -9.79
CA VAL A 271 2.65 3.03 -8.41
C VAL A 271 1.64 3.78 -7.59
N ASP A 272 1.12 3.17 -6.53
CA ASP A 272 0.11 3.75 -5.64
C ASP A 272 -1.10 4.36 -6.39
N GLY A 273 -1.46 3.79 -7.54
CA GLY A 273 -2.56 4.26 -8.39
C GLY A 273 -2.21 5.35 -9.42
N GLU A 274 -0.94 5.76 -9.53
CA GLU A 274 -0.45 6.68 -10.56
C GLU A 274 0.18 5.89 -11.74
N PRO A 275 -0.52 5.75 -12.87
CA PRO A 275 -0.07 4.93 -13.99
C PRO A 275 0.75 5.71 -15.03
N TRP A 276 1.59 5.00 -15.76
CA TRP A 276 2.25 5.51 -16.97
C TRP A 276 2.64 4.36 -17.90
N PHE A 277 3.03 4.69 -19.13
CA PHE A 277 3.58 3.72 -20.09
C PHE A 277 5.11 3.74 -20.02
N GLN A 278 5.71 2.63 -19.59
CA GLN A 278 7.15 2.51 -19.34
C GLN A 278 7.85 1.81 -20.50
N GLN A 279 8.91 2.42 -21.03
CA GLN A 279 9.81 1.81 -22.02
C GLN A 279 10.73 0.76 -21.36
N PRO A 280 11.35 -0.17 -22.12
CA PRO A 280 12.25 -1.18 -21.58
C PRO A 280 13.27 -0.59 -20.58
N CYS A 281 13.29 -1.14 -19.37
CA CYS A 281 14.08 -0.62 -18.26
C CYS A 281 14.30 -1.67 -17.18
N THR A 282 15.15 -1.34 -16.21
CA THR A 282 15.26 -2.06 -14.94
C THR A 282 14.62 -1.21 -13.84
N LEU A 283 13.58 -1.74 -13.20
CA LEU A 283 13.00 -1.18 -11.99
C LEU A 283 13.71 -1.82 -10.79
N THR A 284 14.20 -1.01 -9.85
CA THR A 284 14.77 -1.50 -8.60
C THR A 284 14.03 -0.87 -7.44
N ILE A 285 13.48 -1.71 -6.58
CA ILE A 285 12.68 -1.36 -5.41
C ILE A 285 13.51 -1.71 -4.17
N SER A 286 13.69 -0.74 -3.30
CA SER A 286 14.49 -0.87 -2.08
C SER A 286 13.89 -0.03 -0.98
N HIS A 287 14.04 -0.47 0.28
CA HIS A 287 13.56 0.27 1.43
C HIS A 287 14.13 1.70 1.46
N HIS A 288 13.24 2.69 1.58
CA HIS A 288 13.59 4.12 1.63
C HIS A 288 13.68 4.62 3.08
N GLY A 289 12.68 4.27 3.89
CA GLY A 289 12.45 4.83 5.19
C GLY A 289 11.12 4.37 5.77
N GLN A 290 10.75 4.91 6.92
CA GLN A 290 9.54 4.55 7.63
C GLN A 290 8.76 5.82 8.00
N ALA A 291 7.44 5.77 7.87
CA ALA A 291 6.54 6.83 8.31
C ALA A 291 5.73 6.38 9.53
N PHE A 292 5.39 7.32 10.40
CA PHE A 292 4.47 7.06 11.51
C PHE A 292 3.04 7.28 11.04
N MET A 293 2.21 6.26 11.21
CA MET A 293 0.80 6.29 10.86
C MET A 293 -0.05 6.12 12.11
N LEU A 294 -1.29 6.60 12.07
CA LEU A 294 -2.27 6.34 13.11
C LEU A 294 -3.18 5.21 12.64
N LYS A 295 -3.27 4.15 13.43
CA LYS A 295 -4.19 3.03 13.23
C LYS A 295 -5.34 3.16 14.22
N ARG A 296 -6.57 3.09 13.74
CA ARG A 296 -7.74 3.16 14.62
C ARG A 296 -7.73 1.97 15.58
N ALA A 297 -7.84 2.24 16.88
CA ALA A 297 -8.00 1.22 17.91
C ALA A 297 -9.33 0.48 17.74
N SER A 298 -9.37 -0.83 17.96
CA SER A 298 -10.63 -1.53 18.20
C SER A 298 -11.27 -1.02 19.50
N GLU A 299 -12.60 -1.06 19.59
CA GLU A 299 -13.39 -0.45 20.68
C GLU A 299 -13.14 -1.06 22.08
N GLU A 300 -12.27 -2.06 22.22
CA GLU A 300 -11.89 -2.63 23.52
C GLU A 300 -10.55 -2.06 24.01
N PRO A 301 -10.52 -1.26 25.09
CA PRO A 301 -9.29 -0.68 25.64
C PRO A 301 -8.25 -1.73 26.06
N LEU A 302 -8.72 -2.90 26.50
CA LEU A 302 -7.89 -4.04 26.91
C LEU A 302 -7.33 -4.80 25.71
N GLY A 303 -8.13 -5.00 24.66
CA GLY A 303 -7.69 -5.60 23.41
C GLY A 303 -6.67 -4.73 22.67
N HIS A 304 -6.81 -3.41 22.75
CA HIS A 304 -5.87 -2.47 22.14
C HIS A 304 -4.48 -2.52 22.78
N ALA A 305 -4.40 -2.49 24.11
CA ALA A 305 -3.14 -2.63 24.82
C ALA A 305 -2.52 -4.02 24.59
N ALA A 306 -3.34 -5.08 24.59
CA ALA A 306 -2.86 -6.44 24.33
C ALA A 306 -2.30 -6.60 22.90
N ALA A 307 -2.96 -6.03 21.88
CA ALA A 307 -2.49 -6.07 20.49
C ALA A 307 -1.17 -5.32 20.31
N ILE A 308 -1.07 -4.09 20.82
CA ILE A 308 0.17 -3.30 20.76
C ILE A 308 1.31 -4.05 21.44
N ILE A 309 1.07 -4.60 22.63
CA ILE A 309 2.13 -5.31 23.35
C ILE A 309 2.52 -6.60 22.62
N THR A 310 1.58 -7.31 22.00
CA THR A 310 1.89 -8.49 21.19
C THR A 310 2.77 -8.13 20.00
N ASP A 311 2.41 -7.09 19.24
CA ASP A 311 3.21 -6.58 18.11
C ASP A 311 4.61 -6.12 18.56
N VAL A 312 4.71 -5.44 19.72
CA VAL A 312 6.00 -5.01 20.30
C VAL A 312 6.86 -6.20 20.72
N LEU A 313 6.27 -7.22 21.34
CA LEU A 313 7.00 -8.43 21.76
C LEU A 313 7.45 -9.26 20.57
N GLU A 314 6.65 -9.31 19.50
CA GLU A 314 6.99 -9.94 18.23
C GLU A 314 8.16 -9.22 17.55
N SER A 315 8.07 -7.89 17.42
CA SER A 315 9.16 -7.07 16.89
C SER A 315 10.44 -7.21 17.73
N ALA A 316 10.34 -7.27 19.06
CA ALA A 316 11.47 -7.45 19.95
C ALA A 316 12.13 -8.84 19.80
N GLU A 317 11.36 -9.89 19.53
CA GLU A 317 11.88 -11.23 19.25
C GLU A 317 12.59 -11.27 17.89
N THR A 318 11.95 -10.74 16.84
CA THR A 318 12.52 -10.66 15.49
C THR A 318 13.85 -9.89 15.47
N ASN A 319 13.93 -8.80 16.25
CA ASN A 319 15.13 -7.99 16.40
C ASN A 319 16.14 -8.56 17.43
N LYS A 320 15.91 -9.77 17.98
CA LYS A 320 16.75 -10.44 18.98
C LYS A 320 16.98 -9.65 20.28
N VAL A 321 16.07 -8.74 20.60
CA VAL A 321 16.05 -7.98 21.87
C VAL A 321 15.59 -8.88 23.02
N ILE A 322 14.66 -9.82 22.73
CA ILE A 322 14.21 -10.86 23.66
C ILE A 322 14.27 -12.24 23.00
N THR A 323 14.35 -13.29 23.82
CA THR A 323 14.26 -14.69 23.39
C THR A 323 12.80 -15.17 23.30
N ALA A 324 12.54 -16.22 22.53
CA ALA A 324 11.23 -16.87 22.46
C ALA A 324 10.69 -17.29 23.84
N SER A 325 11.58 -17.75 24.74
CA SER A 325 11.22 -18.06 26.13
C SER A 325 10.76 -16.83 26.92
N GLN A 326 11.39 -15.67 26.70
CA GLN A 326 11.02 -14.41 27.36
C GLN A 326 9.71 -13.86 26.79
N LYS A 327 9.49 -13.92 25.47
CA LYS A 327 8.21 -13.56 24.83
C LYS A 327 7.06 -14.37 25.43
N ARG A 328 7.23 -15.71 25.51
CA ARG A 328 6.19 -16.60 26.05
C ARG A 328 5.88 -16.32 27.53
N ALA A 329 6.90 -16.02 28.35
CA ALA A 329 6.70 -15.65 29.76
C ALA A 329 5.97 -14.30 29.92
N LEU A 330 6.32 -13.30 29.10
CA LEU A 330 5.65 -11.99 29.11
C LEU A 330 4.19 -12.08 28.67
N LEU A 331 3.89 -12.86 27.63
CA LEU A 331 2.52 -13.12 27.19
C LEU A 331 1.69 -13.87 28.24
N GLN A 332 2.29 -14.84 28.96
CA GLN A 332 1.61 -15.53 30.07
C GLN A 332 1.30 -14.59 31.24
N GLU A 333 2.25 -13.75 31.65
CA GLU A 333 2.04 -12.76 32.71
C GLU A 333 0.96 -11.73 32.32
N MET A 334 0.92 -11.33 31.05
CA MET A 334 -0.16 -10.48 30.54
C MET A 334 -1.52 -11.17 30.60
N ALA A 335 -1.62 -12.42 30.14
CA ALA A 335 -2.86 -13.18 30.18
C ALA A 335 -3.41 -13.30 31.61
N LEU A 336 -2.53 -13.43 32.61
CA LEU A 336 -2.90 -13.46 34.03
C LEU A 336 -3.34 -12.11 34.60
N ARG A 337 -2.90 -10.99 34.01
CA ARG A 337 -3.28 -9.63 34.45
C ARG A 337 -4.49 -9.07 33.70
N LEU A 338 -4.85 -9.69 32.58
CA LEU A 338 -5.97 -9.33 31.72
C LEU A 338 -7.22 -10.19 31.97
N SER A 339 -7.12 -11.24 32.80
CA SER A 339 -8.24 -12.06 33.31
C SER A 339 -8.88 -11.47 34.57
#